data_AF-D4TWF1-F1
#
_entry.id   AF-D4TWF1-F1
#
_cell.length_a   1.000
_cell.length_b   1.000
_cell.length_c   1.000
_cell.angle_alpha   90.00
_cell.angle_beta   90.00
_cell.angle_gamma   90.00
#
_symmetry.space_group_name_H-M   'P 1'
#
loop_
_entity.id
_entity.type
_entity.pdbx_description
1 polymer ?
#
loop_
_entity_poly.entity_id
_entity_poly.type
_entity_poly.pdbx_seq_one_letter_code
_entity_poly.pdbx_strand_id
1 'polypeptide(L)'
;MLSSHLFASEEGRPGVPDVPDDLAAVRREISTICETTHLLEDLRAARSGILVQADSDERDEYFLLCLSREIQFFDVVGFPEFQAANDEYQRLEKEALRIEDGNDVVIAEPEFDNVVLVKAESADSIKSSYLNYSLGVDGFISRVEQASGLSLS
;
A
#
# COMPACT_ATOMS: atom_id res chain seq x y z
N MET A 1 -7.18 -6.81 -15.10
CA MET A 1 -7.21 -6.53 -16.55
C MET A 1 -8.34 -5.58 -16.92
N LEU A 2 -9.60 -5.89 -16.56
CA LEU A 2 -10.76 -5.01 -16.85
C LEU A 2 -10.60 -3.58 -16.31
N SER A 3 -10.32 -3.42 -15.00
CA SER A 3 -10.12 -2.10 -14.39
C SER A 3 -8.93 -1.35 -15.00
N SER A 4 -7.85 -2.07 -15.33
CA SER A 4 -6.68 -1.50 -16.01
C SER A 4 -7.01 -0.99 -17.41
N HIS A 5 -7.92 -1.65 -18.15
CA HIS A 5 -8.39 -1.19 -19.46
C HIS A 5 -9.22 0.10 -19.34
N LEU A 6 -10.06 0.22 -18.30
CA LEU A 6 -10.76 1.47 -18.01
C LEU A 6 -9.79 2.61 -17.68
N PHE A 7 -8.79 2.36 -16.83
CA PHE A 7 -7.78 3.39 -16.50
C PHE A 7 -6.95 3.79 -17.72
N ALA A 8 -6.56 2.84 -18.57
CA ALA A 8 -5.86 3.15 -19.81
C ALA A 8 -6.69 4.04 -20.73
N SER A 9 -8.00 3.77 -20.86
CA SER A 9 -8.92 4.61 -21.62
C SER A 9 -9.03 6.03 -21.05
N GLU A 10 -9.17 6.18 -19.72
CA GLU A 10 -9.20 7.49 -19.04
C GLU A 10 -7.91 8.28 -19.23
N GLU A 11 -6.75 7.61 -19.21
CA GLU A 11 -5.42 8.20 -19.33
C GLU A 11 -5.01 8.44 -20.80
N GLY A 12 -5.89 8.16 -21.77
CA GLY A 12 -5.60 8.27 -23.20
C GLY A 12 -4.50 7.32 -23.68
N ARG A 13 -4.28 6.22 -22.96
CA ARG A 13 -3.28 5.19 -23.26
C ARG A 13 -3.89 4.03 -24.05
N PRO A 14 -3.06 3.24 -24.77
CA PRO A 14 -3.52 2.04 -25.44
C PRO A 14 -4.22 1.08 -24.47
N GLY A 15 -5.34 0.50 -24.90
CA GLY A 15 -6.09 -0.48 -24.11
C GLY A 15 -5.30 -1.75 -23.81
N VAL A 16 -5.76 -2.49 -22.79
CA VAL A 16 -5.20 -3.81 -22.44
C VAL A 16 -5.60 -4.84 -23.50
N PRO A 17 -4.67 -5.67 -24.01
CA PRO A 17 -4.98 -6.75 -24.95
C PRO A 17 -6.05 -7.70 -24.42
N ASP A 18 -6.84 -8.27 -25.33
CA ASP A 18 -7.90 -9.24 -25.04
C ASP A 18 -9.03 -8.75 -24.12
N VAL A 19 -9.15 -7.43 -23.91
CA VAL A 19 -10.28 -6.81 -23.23
C VAL A 19 -11.20 -6.14 -24.27
N PRO A 20 -12.53 -6.29 -24.18
CA PRO A 20 -13.45 -5.64 -25.12
C PRO A 20 -13.32 -4.12 -25.12
N ASP A 21 -13.29 -3.50 -26.32
CA ASP A 21 -13.28 -2.04 -26.48
C ASP A 21 -14.61 -1.38 -26.05
N ASP A 22 -15.68 -2.16 -25.91
CA ASP A 22 -16.95 -1.68 -25.36
C ASP A 22 -16.82 -1.42 -23.86
N LEU A 23 -16.46 -0.17 -23.52
CA LEU A 23 -16.31 0.29 -22.15
C LEU A 23 -17.59 0.11 -21.32
N ALA A 24 -18.78 0.14 -21.93
CA ALA A 24 -20.03 -0.08 -21.20
C ALA A 24 -20.20 -1.55 -20.79
N ALA A 25 -19.78 -2.49 -21.64
CA ALA A 25 -19.72 -3.90 -21.30
C ALA A 25 -18.68 -4.17 -20.21
N VAL A 26 -17.48 -3.60 -20.33
CA VAL A 26 -16.40 -3.72 -19.32
C VAL A 26 -16.85 -3.18 -17.96
N ARG A 27 -17.51 -2.02 -17.92
CA ARG A 27 -18.06 -1.45 -16.68
C ARG A 27 -19.07 -2.39 -16.02
N ARG A 28 -20.02 -2.93 -16.81
CA ARG A 28 -21.05 -3.86 -16.29
C ARG A 28 -20.43 -5.14 -15.73
N GLU A 29 -19.40 -5.66 -16.38
CA GLU A 29 -18.70 -6.85 -15.93
C GLU A 29 -17.98 -6.61 -14.59
N ILE A 30 -17.28 -5.47 -14.45
CA ILE A 30 -16.66 -5.09 -13.17
C ILE A 30 -17.73 -4.94 -12.08
N SER A 31 -18.84 -4.24 -12.34
CA SER A 31 -19.94 -4.13 -11.38
C SER A 31 -20.46 -5.49 -10.95
N THR A 32 -20.68 -6.40 -11.89
CA THR A 32 -21.16 -7.76 -11.59
C THR A 32 -20.17 -8.52 -10.71
N ILE A 33 -18.87 -8.44 -10.99
CA ILE A 33 -17.82 -9.07 -10.17
C ILE A 33 -17.84 -8.48 -8.77
N CYS A 34 -17.84 -7.16 -8.63
CA CYS A 34 -17.83 -6.48 -7.34
C CYS A 34 -19.06 -6.84 -6.49
N GLU A 35 -20.26 -6.86 -7.09
CA GLU A 35 -21.51 -7.21 -6.41
C GLU A 35 -21.58 -8.69 -6.00
N THR A 36 -21.09 -9.61 -6.84
CA THR A 36 -21.18 -11.05 -6.58
C THR A 36 -20.12 -11.59 -5.63
N THR A 37 -18.95 -10.94 -5.59
CA THR A 37 -17.81 -11.38 -4.77
C THR A 37 -17.65 -10.60 -3.49
N HIS A 38 -18.31 -9.44 -3.35
CA HIS A 38 -18.09 -8.50 -2.25
C HIS A 38 -16.62 -8.04 -2.11
N LEU A 39 -15.81 -8.20 -3.17
CA LEU A 39 -14.36 -7.98 -3.12
C LEU A 39 -13.99 -6.56 -2.66
N LEU A 40 -14.75 -5.54 -3.06
CA LEU A 40 -14.47 -4.16 -2.63
C LEU A 40 -14.79 -3.96 -1.14
N GLU A 41 -15.82 -4.62 -0.61
CA GLU A 41 -16.17 -4.57 0.80
C GLU A 41 -15.13 -5.31 1.65
N ASP A 42 -14.67 -6.47 1.20
CA ASP A 42 -13.60 -7.23 1.85
C ASP A 42 -12.28 -6.46 1.84
N LEU A 43 -11.93 -5.80 0.73
CA LEU A 43 -10.75 -4.94 0.65
C LEU A 43 -10.85 -3.73 1.58
N ARG A 44 -12.05 -3.12 1.72
CA ARG A 44 -12.28 -2.05 2.70
C ARG A 44 -12.12 -2.53 4.13
N ALA A 45 -12.69 -3.69 4.46
CA ALA A 45 -12.62 -4.27 5.80
C ALA A 45 -11.19 -4.68 6.17
N ALA A 46 -10.44 -5.23 5.22
CA ALA A 46 -9.02 -5.53 5.41
C ALA A 46 -8.19 -4.27 5.67
N ARG A 47 -8.56 -3.15 5.03
CA ARG A 47 -7.90 -1.85 5.23
C ARG A 47 -8.32 -1.16 6.54
N SER A 48 -9.59 -1.20 6.92
CA SER A 48 -10.08 -0.47 8.10
C SER A 48 -9.44 -0.93 9.41
N GLY A 49 -8.87 -2.15 9.42
CA GLY A 49 -8.07 -2.66 10.53
C GLY A 49 -6.67 -2.05 10.64
N ILE A 50 -6.14 -1.43 9.57
CA ILE A 50 -4.75 -0.94 9.55
C ILE A 50 -4.67 0.51 10.02
N LEU A 51 -4.04 0.74 11.17
CA LEU A 51 -3.72 2.07 11.67
C LEU A 51 -2.46 2.57 10.96
N VAL A 52 -2.59 3.69 10.25
CA VAL A 52 -1.48 4.34 9.55
C VAL A 52 -1.02 5.56 10.33
N GLN A 53 0.26 5.58 10.69
CA GLN A 53 0.94 6.75 11.23
C GLN A 53 1.97 7.25 10.19
N ALA A 54 2.04 8.56 10.03
CA ALA A 54 3.04 9.19 9.19
C ALA A 54 3.67 10.33 9.99
N ASP A 55 4.94 10.17 10.34
CA ASP A 55 5.77 11.19 10.95
C ASP A 55 6.77 11.66 9.90
N SER A 56 6.37 12.66 9.13
CA SER A 56 7.17 13.20 8.01
C SER A 56 7.03 14.70 7.90
N ASP A 57 8.14 15.37 7.57
CA ASP A 57 8.26 16.79 7.28
C ASP A 57 8.40 17.03 5.75
N GLU A 58 8.16 18.26 5.29
CA GLU A 58 8.30 18.68 3.88
C GLU A 58 9.74 18.55 3.37
N ARG A 59 10.71 18.45 4.28
CA ARG A 59 12.14 18.34 3.95
C ARG A 59 12.63 16.90 3.82
N ASP A 60 11.77 15.93 4.11
CA ASP A 60 12.16 14.53 4.08
C ASP A 60 12.22 14.01 2.65
N GLU A 61 13.34 13.37 2.31
CA GLU A 61 13.57 12.75 1.01
C GLU A 61 13.59 11.21 1.10
N TYR A 62 13.82 10.67 2.29
CA TYR A 62 13.96 9.25 2.55
C TYR A 62 12.93 8.83 3.58
N PHE A 63 12.35 7.65 3.41
CA PHE A 63 11.25 7.19 4.25
C PHE A 63 11.44 5.72 4.61
N LEU A 64 11.17 5.40 5.87
CA LEU A 64 11.05 4.02 6.35
C LEU A 64 9.57 3.63 6.39
N LEU A 65 9.28 2.49 5.77
CA LEU A 65 7.96 1.89 5.71
C LEU A 65 7.95 0.68 6.63
N CYS A 66 7.35 0.81 7.81
CA CYS A 66 7.38 -0.20 8.85
C CYS A 66 6.01 -0.82 9.01
N LEU A 67 5.86 -2.10 8.68
CA LEU A 67 4.60 -2.85 8.79
C LEU A 67 4.66 -3.84 9.94
N SER A 68 3.70 -3.73 10.86
CA SER A 68 3.37 -4.77 11.83
C SER A 68 1.98 -5.33 11.53
N ARG A 69 1.93 -6.59 11.11
CA ARG A 69 0.71 -7.32 10.74
C ARG A 69 -0.07 -7.76 11.96
N GLU A 70 0.60 -8.05 13.07
CA GLU A 70 -0.03 -8.52 14.30
C GLU A 70 -0.97 -7.47 14.90
N ILE A 71 -0.50 -6.23 14.98
CA ILE A 71 -1.29 -5.09 15.47
C ILE A 71 -1.95 -4.29 14.35
N GLN A 72 -1.82 -4.75 13.10
CA GLN A 72 -2.29 -4.04 11.91
C GLN A 72 -1.84 -2.57 11.93
N PHE A 73 -0.55 -2.33 12.12
CA PHE A 73 0.03 -1.00 12.23
C PHE A 73 1.01 -0.76 11.09
N PHE A 74 0.94 0.42 10.50
CA PHE A 74 1.84 0.83 9.45
C PHE A 74 2.38 2.22 9.73
N ASP A 75 3.70 2.32 9.90
CA ASP A 75 4.38 3.57 10.20
C ASP A 75 5.20 4.04 9.00
N VAL A 76 5.17 5.34 8.76
CA VAL A 76 5.96 6.03 7.74
C VAL A 76 6.79 7.09 8.42
N VAL A 77 8.09 6.84 8.54
CA VAL A 77 9.04 7.75 9.19
C VAL A 77 9.89 8.44 8.15
N GLY A 78 9.84 9.77 8.10
CA GLY A 78 10.60 10.59 7.17
C GLY A 78 11.98 10.99 7.70
N PHE A 79 12.92 11.11 6.77
CA PHE A 79 14.29 11.54 7.02
C PHE A 79 14.77 12.49 5.91
N PRO A 80 15.44 13.60 6.25
CA PRO A 80 16.00 14.51 5.26
C PRO A 80 17.28 13.95 4.63
N GLU A 81 18.01 13.09 5.34
CA GLU A 81 19.33 12.60 4.94
C GLU A 81 19.38 11.07 4.89
N PHE A 82 19.99 10.53 3.83
CA PHE A 82 20.11 9.07 3.63
C PHE A 82 20.82 8.37 4.78
N GLN A 83 21.87 8.98 5.34
CA GLN A 83 22.68 8.33 6.38
C GLN A 83 21.84 8.03 7.62
N ALA A 84 21.06 9.01 8.10
CA ALA A 84 20.16 8.83 9.23
C ALA A 84 19.09 7.77 8.94
N ALA A 85 18.48 7.80 7.75
CA ALA A 85 17.49 6.83 7.34
C ALA A 85 18.05 5.40 7.26
N ASN A 86 19.27 5.26 6.73
CA ASN A 86 19.93 3.96 6.61
C ASN A 86 20.43 3.42 7.96
N ASP A 87 20.90 4.28 8.86
CA ASP A 87 21.29 3.87 10.21
C ASP A 87 20.08 3.33 10.98
N GLU A 88 18.93 4.00 10.86
CA GLU A 88 17.68 3.55 11.48
C GLU A 88 17.13 2.28 10.81
N TYR A 89 17.15 2.19 9.48
CA TYR A 89 16.82 0.96 8.75
C TYR A 89 17.64 -0.23 9.26
N GLN A 90 18.95 -0.06 9.36
CA GLN A 90 19.84 -1.11 9.86
C GLN A 90 19.62 -1.41 11.34
N ARG A 91 19.21 -0.44 12.15
CA ARG A 91 18.83 -0.68 13.55
C ARG A 91 17.64 -1.61 13.62
N LEU A 92 16.56 -1.32 12.89
CA LEU A 92 15.33 -2.11 12.87
C LEU A 92 15.56 -3.52 12.29
N GLU A 93 16.30 -3.63 11.18
CA GLU A 93 16.71 -4.93 10.61
C GLU A 93 17.58 -5.74 11.57
N LYS A 94 18.53 -5.10 12.27
CA LYS A 94 19.38 -5.77 13.27
C LYS A 94 18.62 -6.13 14.53
N GLU A 95 17.58 -5.40 14.90
CA GLU A 95 16.70 -5.73 16.03
C GLU A 95 15.85 -6.96 15.71
N ALA A 96 15.44 -7.13 14.45
CA ALA A 96 14.87 -8.37 13.94
C ALA A 96 15.89 -9.55 13.88
N LEU A 97 17.20 -9.26 13.84
CA LEU A 97 18.28 -10.25 13.72
C LEU A 97 19.11 -10.46 15.01
N ARG A 98 18.89 -9.70 16.09
CA ARG A 98 19.68 -9.77 17.33
C ARG A 98 19.31 -11.00 18.16
N ILE A 99 19.85 -12.12 17.70
CA ILE A 99 20.35 -13.20 18.54
C ILE A 99 21.84 -12.94 18.75
N GLU A 100 22.30 -13.12 19.99
CA GLU A 100 23.67 -13.36 20.51
C GLU A 100 23.96 -12.43 21.72
N ASP A 101 24.31 -12.90 22.92
CA ASP A 101 24.93 -14.15 23.35
C ASP A 101 24.70 -14.35 24.87
N GLY A 102 24.44 -15.59 25.32
CA GLY A 102 24.41 -15.95 26.75
C GLY A 102 23.15 -16.63 27.30
N ASN A 103 22.94 -17.90 26.94
CA ASN A 103 22.23 -18.94 27.71
C ASN A 103 20.69 -18.98 27.84
N ASP A 104 19.92 -18.11 27.19
CA ASP A 104 18.51 -18.41 26.90
C ASP A 104 18.08 -17.58 25.68
N VAL A 105 17.83 -18.24 24.55
CA VAL A 105 17.35 -17.58 23.34
C VAL A 105 15.86 -17.31 23.51
N VAL A 106 15.53 -16.18 24.12
CA VAL A 106 14.19 -15.62 24.01
C VAL A 106 14.15 -14.95 22.64
N ILE A 107 13.51 -15.61 21.67
CA ILE A 107 13.16 -15.00 20.39
C ILE A 107 12.22 -13.85 20.72
N ALA A 108 12.72 -12.61 20.70
CA ALA A 108 11.84 -11.45 20.74
C ALA A 108 11.15 -11.37 19.37
N GLU A 109 9.83 -11.27 19.37
CA GLU A 109 9.09 -10.96 18.16
C GLU A 109 9.55 -9.58 17.67
N PRO A 110 9.93 -9.43 16.39
CA PRO A 110 10.33 -8.13 15.85
C PRO A 110 9.16 -7.16 15.95
N GLU A 111 9.44 -5.90 16.27
CA GLU A 111 8.40 -4.85 16.36
C GLU A 111 7.66 -4.67 15.02
N PHE A 112 8.34 -4.94 13.91
CA PHE A 112 7.80 -4.87 12.55
C PHE A 112 8.15 -6.14 11.75
N ASP A 113 7.16 -6.70 11.06
CA ASP A 113 7.32 -7.84 10.15
C ASP A 113 8.12 -7.48 8.90
N ASN A 114 8.06 -6.22 8.48
CA ASN A 114 8.73 -5.75 7.28
C ASN A 114 9.09 -4.27 7.41
N VAL A 115 10.32 -3.95 7.05
CA VAL A 115 10.84 -2.58 7.03
C VAL A 115 11.44 -2.33 5.65
N VAL A 116 11.05 -1.23 5.01
CA VAL A 116 11.59 -0.85 3.69
C VAL A 116 12.05 0.60 3.71
N LEU A 117 13.29 0.83 3.28
CA LEU A 117 13.84 2.16 3.04
C LEU A 117 13.61 2.57 1.58
N VAL A 118 12.95 3.71 1.38
CA VAL A 118 12.65 4.26 0.05
C VAL A 118 13.07 5.72 -0.06
N LYS A 119 13.39 6.17 -1.28
CA LYS A 119 13.50 7.59 -1.60
C LYS A 119 12.23 8.04 -2.30
N ALA A 120 11.61 9.13 -1.84
CA ALA A 120 10.39 9.68 -2.43
C ALA A 120 10.35 11.21 -2.31
N GLU A 121 9.51 11.85 -3.11
CA GLU A 121 9.31 13.31 -3.05
C GLU A 121 8.48 13.74 -1.84
N SER A 122 7.65 12.84 -1.30
CA SER A 122 6.82 13.09 -0.12
C SER A 122 6.26 11.77 0.43
N ALA A 123 5.77 11.81 1.67
CA ALA A 123 5.01 10.71 2.27
C ALA A 123 3.73 10.37 1.47
N ASP A 124 3.10 11.35 0.83
CA ASP A 124 1.90 11.11 0.00
C ASP A 124 2.24 10.37 -1.31
N SER A 125 3.40 10.63 -1.90
CA SER A 125 3.89 9.90 -3.09
C SER A 125 4.14 8.42 -2.81
N ILE A 126 4.40 8.06 -1.54
CA ILE A 126 4.56 6.66 -1.12
C ILE A 126 3.21 5.94 -1.11
N LYS A 127 2.15 6.60 -0.64
CA LYS A 127 0.80 6.03 -0.56
C LYS A 127 0.30 5.56 -1.93
N SER A 128 0.62 6.31 -2.99
CA SER A 128 0.23 5.95 -4.36
C SER A 128 1.12 4.88 -4.99
N SER A 129 2.40 4.80 -4.60
CA SER A 129 3.38 3.90 -5.21
C SER A 129 3.45 2.52 -4.54
N TYR A 130 3.10 2.43 -3.25
CA TYR A 130 3.25 1.23 -2.42
C TYR A 130 1.90 0.69 -1.95
N LEU A 131 1.04 0.36 -2.93
CA LEU A 131 -0.31 -0.20 -2.72
C LEU A 131 -0.33 -1.46 -1.84
N ASN A 132 0.74 -2.26 -1.86
CA ASN A 132 0.86 -3.50 -1.09
C ASN A 132 0.89 -3.27 0.43
N TYR A 133 1.10 -2.03 0.89
CA TYR A 133 1.08 -1.65 2.30
C TYR A 133 -0.24 -0.98 2.71
N SER A 134 -1.32 -1.25 1.98
CA SER A 134 -2.70 -0.77 2.21
C SER A 134 -2.95 0.74 2.05
N LEU A 135 -1.91 1.55 1.89
CA LEU A 135 -2.01 3.01 1.84
C LEU A 135 -2.75 3.57 0.62
N GLY A 136 -2.66 2.92 -0.54
CA GLY A 136 -3.32 3.36 -1.77
C GLY A 136 -4.60 2.59 -2.09
N VAL A 137 -5.01 1.65 -1.23
CA VAL A 137 -6.17 0.77 -1.49
C VAL A 137 -7.46 1.58 -1.56
N ASP A 138 -7.59 2.65 -0.79
CA ASP A 138 -8.73 3.58 -0.91
C ASP A 138 -8.80 4.29 -2.25
N GLY A 139 -7.66 4.82 -2.71
CA GLY A 139 -7.58 5.45 -4.02
C GLY A 139 -7.91 4.45 -5.12
N PHE A 140 -7.43 3.21 -4.98
CA PHE A 140 -7.75 2.12 -5.89
C PHE A 140 -9.25 1.78 -5.88
N ILE A 141 -9.85 1.54 -4.70
CA ILE A 141 -11.28 1.26 -4.55
C ILE A 141 -12.10 2.40 -5.16
N SER A 142 -11.78 3.65 -4.81
CA SER A 142 -12.49 4.83 -5.30
C SER A 142 -12.41 4.96 -6.83
N ARG A 143 -11.22 4.71 -7.43
CA ARG A 143 -11.06 4.69 -8.89
C ARG A 143 -11.84 3.56 -9.54
N VAL A 144 -11.86 2.36 -8.96
CA VAL A 144 -12.66 1.24 -9.48
C VAL A 144 -14.15 1.57 -9.42
N GLU A 145 -14.62 2.15 -8.33
CA GLU A 145 -16.02 2.57 -8.17
C GLU A 145 -16.43 3.63 -9.18
N GLN A 146 -15.63 4.70 -9.30
CA GLN A 146 -15.86 5.77 -10.26
C GLN A 146 -15.85 5.25 -11.71
N ALA A 147 -14.84 4.44 -12.05
CA ALA A 147 -14.70 3.88 -13.39
C ALA A 147 -15.85 2.91 -13.72
N SER A 148 -16.37 2.18 -12.73
CA SER A 148 -17.45 1.20 -12.92
C SER A 148 -18.86 1.80 -12.81
N GLY A 149 -18.98 3.04 -12.34
CA GLY A 149 -20.28 3.66 -12.08
C GLY A 149 -20.98 3.11 -10.83
N LEU A 150 -20.24 2.44 -9.95
CA LEU A 150 -20.68 2.04 -8.63
C LEU A 150 -20.56 3.28 -7.72
N SER A 151 -21.48 4.24 -7.84
CA SER A 151 -21.46 5.38 -6.91
C SER A 151 -21.83 4.93 -5.49
N LEU A 152 -21.04 5.40 -4.52
CA LEU A 152 -21.29 5.32 -3.08
C LEU A 152 -22.72 5.77 -2.74
N SER A 153 -23.47 4.88 -2.09
CA SER A 153 -24.52 5.27 -1.15
C SER A 153 -23.91 5.41 0.23
#